data_AF-A0A326UBS8-F1
#
_entry.id   AF-A0A326UBS8-F1
#
_cell.length_a   1.000
_cell.length_b   1.000
_cell.length_c   1.000
_cell.angle_alpha   90.00
_cell.angle_beta   90.00
_cell.angle_gamma   90.00
#
_symmetry.space_group_name_H-M   'P 1'
#
loop_
_entity.id
_entity.type
_entity.pdbx_description
1 polymer ?
#
loop_
_entity_poly.entity_id
_entity_poly.type
_entity_poly.pdbx_seq_one_letter_code
_entity_poly.pdbx_strand_id
1 'polypeptide(L)'
;MSRYTTQSFTCPCGEVFTAPIYEYVNVEKDPQLRYTVLAGLLNVSTCPQCGRRAALARPFIYSDPERQLLIYYHPRTDLPEDARLLILEKLRETYEHVEMQREMQTEEQKQQKQEVATDELPPLQVVFGHEQLVLVINSMLSPEERLGKIALSTQSRNEAERGQFHTIARKLATEMGCGVEIEDMPDEYIVWLYGSRRKIGALMRELTPGG
;
A
#
# COMPACT_ATOMS: atom_id res chain seq x y z
N MET A 1 8.71 -10.48 3.91
CA MET A 1 8.07 -10.05 2.65
C MET A 1 6.58 -9.90 2.91
N SER A 2 5.90 -9.08 2.12
CA SER A 2 4.45 -8.92 2.17
C SER A 2 3.74 -10.20 1.73
N ARG A 3 2.50 -10.40 2.19
CA ARG A 3 1.69 -11.59 1.90
C ARG A 3 0.36 -11.18 1.27
N TYR A 4 0.01 -11.89 0.22
CA TYR A 4 -1.23 -11.73 -0.51
C TYR A 4 -1.78 -13.08 -0.94
N THR A 5 -3.07 -13.12 -1.23
CA THR A 5 -3.73 -14.21 -1.94
C THR A 5 -4.19 -13.73 -3.30
N THR A 6 -4.26 -14.62 -4.29
CA THR A 6 -4.80 -14.28 -5.61
C THR A 6 -6.29 -14.61 -5.64
N GLN A 7 -7.11 -13.61 -5.95
CA GLN A 7 -8.56 -13.77 -6.04
C GLN A 7 -9.05 -13.54 -7.47
N SER A 8 -10.07 -14.29 -7.90
CA SER A 8 -10.77 -14.10 -9.18
C SER A 8 -11.92 -13.10 -9.03
N PHE A 9 -12.07 -12.24 -10.03
CA PHE A 9 -13.05 -11.16 -10.13
C PHE A 9 -13.84 -11.28 -11.42
N THR A 10 -15.13 -10.99 -11.35
CA THR A 10 -15.98 -10.83 -12.53
C THR A 10 -16.41 -9.37 -12.60
N CYS A 11 -15.96 -8.67 -13.65
CA CYS A 11 -16.37 -7.30 -13.91
C CYS A 11 -17.80 -7.27 -14.47
N PRO A 12 -18.61 -6.22 -14.20
CA PRO A 12 -19.91 -6.06 -14.84
C PRO A 12 -19.89 -5.96 -16.39
N CYS A 13 -18.72 -5.77 -17.01
CA CYS A 13 -18.57 -5.88 -18.47
C CYS A 13 -18.46 -7.33 -18.98
N GLY A 14 -18.40 -8.33 -18.09
CA GLY A 14 -18.26 -9.75 -18.39
C GLY A 14 -16.83 -10.29 -18.26
N GLU A 15 -15.82 -9.43 -18.15
CA GLU A 15 -14.42 -9.85 -18.04
C GLU A 15 -14.15 -10.56 -16.72
N VAL A 16 -13.45 -11.70 -16.79
CA VAL A 16 -13.00 -12.46 -15.62
C VAL A 16 -11.48 -12.38 -15.52
N PHE A 17 -10.98 -11.85 -14.41
CA PHE A 17 -9.55 -11.62 -14.21
C PHE A 17 -9.15 -11.90 -12.76
N THR A 18 -7.86 -12.02 -12.50
CA THR A 18 -7.34 -12.24 -11.14
C THR A 18 -6.50 -11.06 -10.66
N ALA A 19 -6.59 -10.74 -9.38
CA ALA A 19 -5.76 -9.71 -8.76
C ALA A 19 -5.28 -10.15 -7.36
N PRO A 20 -4.10 -9.68 -6.90
CA PRO A 20 -3.61 -9.94 -5.56
C PRO A 20 -4.39 -9.14 -4.52
N ILE A 21 -4.73 -9.78 -3.41
CA ILE A 21 -5.34 -9.19 -2.22
C ILE A 21 -4.35 -9.36 -1.06
N TYR A 22 -3.78 -8.24 -0.64
CA TYR A 22 -2.82 -8.17 0.45
C TYR A 22 -3.53 -8.27 1.81
N GLU A 23 -2.99 -9.14 2.65
CA GLU A 23 -3.41 -9.34 4.04
C GLU A 23 -2.33 -8.87 5.02
N TYR A 24 -1.07 -8.82 4.57
CA TYR A 24 0.06 -8.31 5.32
C TYR A 24 1.00 -7.53 4.39
N VAL A 25 1.28 -6.29 4.75
CA VAL A 25 2.20 -5.39 4.06
C VAL A 25 3.41 -5.15 4.94
N ASN A 26 4.59 -5.48 4.46
CA ASN A 26 5.86 -5.18 5.11
C ASN A 26 6.65 -4.23 4.22
N VAL A 27 6.71 -2.96 4.63
CA VAL A 27 7.32 -1.91 3.79
C VAL A 27 8.84 -1.86 3.88
N GLU A 28 9.45 -2.55 4.83
CA GLU A 28 10.91 -2.73 4.85
C GLU A 28 11.33 -3.66 3.70
N LYS A 29 10.59 -4.75 3.48
CA LYS A 29 10.86 -5.69 2.40
C LYS A 29 10.28 -5.24 1.06
N ASP A 30 9.15 -4.55 1.07
CA ASP A 30 8.44 -4.08 -0.13
C ASP A 30 8.13 -2.56 -0.05
N PRO A 31 9.13 -1.67 -0.19
CA PRO A 31 8.96 -0.23 0.07
C PRO A 31 7.92 0.48 -0.81
N GLN A 32 7.68 -0.03 -2.02
CA GLN A 32 6.67 0.51 -2.93
C GLN A 32 5.24 0.38 -2.39
N LEU A 33 4.98 -0.62 -1.54
CA LEU A 33 3.66 -0.80 -0.95
C LEU A 33 3.32 0.29 0.06
N ARG A 34 4.30 0.98 0.67
CA ARG A 34 4.04 2.18 1.50
C ARG A 34 3.26 3.23 0.71
N TYR A 35 3.72 3.53 -0.51
CA TYR A 35 3.10 4.53 -1.36
C TYR A 35 1.80 4.04 -1.99
N THR A 36 1.69 2.75 -2.28
CA THR A 36 0.43 2.13 -2.74
C THR A 36 -0.64 2.19 -1.66
N VAL A 37 -0.28 1.92 -0.40
CA VAL A 37 -1.16 2.10 0.76
C VAL A 37 -1.57 3.55 0.88
N LEU A 38 -0.61 4.48 1.00
CA LEU A 38 -0.90 5.92 1.18
C LEU A 38 -1.77 6.49 0.05
N ALA A 39 -1.59 6.01 -1.18
CA ALA A 39 -2.37 6.44 -2.35
C ALA A 39 -3.80 5.88 -2.36
N GLY A 40 -4.17 4.99 -1.44
CA GLY A 40 -5.47 4.33 -1.40
C GLY A 40 -5.64 3.27 -2.50
N LEU A 41 -4.54 2.71 -3.01
CA LEU A 41 -4.51 1.80 -4.14
C LEU A 41 -4.31 0.34 -3.75
N LEU A 42 -3.99 0.07 -2.47
CA LEU A 42 -3.88 -1.30 -1.99
C LEU A 42 -5.25 -1.98 -2.06
N ASN A 43 -5.28 -3.23 -2.52
CA ASN A 43 -6.51 -4.02 -2.67
C ASN A 43 -7.56 -3.32 -3.57
N VAL A 44 -7.10 -2.50 -4.52
CA VAL A 44 -7.92 -1.97 -5.61
C VAL A 44 -7.64 -2.81 -6.86
N SER A 45 -8.71 -3.37 -7.43
CA SER A 45 -8.64 -4.10 -8.69
C SER A 45 -9.06 -3.18 -9.84
N THR A 46 -8.39 -3.31 -10.99
CA THR A 46 -8.76 -2.62 -12.24
C THR A 46 -9.02 -3.66 -13.31
N CYS A 47 -10.21 -3.64 -13.90
CA CYS A 47 -10.55 -4.54 -14.99
C CYS A 47 -9.66 -4.23 -16.21
N PRO A 48 -8.94 -5.21 -16.76
CA PRO A 48 -8.05 -4.98 -17.90
C PRO A 48 -8.82 -4.65 -19.19
N GLN A 49 -10.10 -5.01 -19.27
CA GLN A 49 -10.92 -4.84 -20.48
C GLN A 49 -11.64 -3.49 -20.55
N CYS A 50 -12.14 -2.97 -19.43
CA CYS A 50 -12.94 -1.72 -19.43
C CYS A 50 -12.41 -0.63 -18.48
N GLY A 51 -11.28 -0.87 -17.81
CA GLY A 51 -10.68 0.10 -16.88
C GLY A 51 -11.46 0.31 -15.58
N ARG A 52 -12.61 -0.36 -15.38
CA ARG A 52 -13.42 -0.20 -14.17
C ARG A 52 -12.62 -0.62 -12.94
N ARG A 53 -12.63 0.24 -11.93
CA ARG A 53 -11.94 0.03 -10.65
C ARG A 53 -12.91 -0.43 -9.59
N ALA A 54 -12.47 -1.35 -8.74
CA ALA A 54 -13.20 -1.80 -7.58
C ALA A 54 -12.24 -1.94 -6.40
N ALA A 55 -12.47 -1.12 -5.37
CA ALA A 55 -11.80 -1.25 -4.09
C ALA A 55 -12.41 -2.41 -3.31
N LEU A 56 -11.57 -3.34 -2.85
CA LEU A 56 -12.00 -4.38 -1.94
C LEU A 56 -11.86 -3.90 -0.51
N ALA A 57 -12.97 -3.89 0.23
CA ALA A 57 -13.00 -3.62 1.66
C ALA A 57 -12.43 -4.81 2.45
N ARG A 58 -11.13 -5.07 2.32
CA ARG A 58 -10.39 -6.12 3.05
C ARG A 58 -9.47 -5.51 4.12
N PRO A 59 -9.61 -5.89 5.40
CA PRO A 59 -8.64 -5.57 6.43
C PRO A 59 -7.26 -6.17 6.11
N PHE A 60 -6.21 -5.51 6.59
CA PHE A 60 -4.83 -6.01 6.46
C PHE A 60 -3.96 -5.47 7.60
N ILE A 61 -2.81 -6.11 7.81
CA ILE A 61 -1.77 -5.64 8.71
C ILE A 61 -0.73 -4.85 7.93
N TYR A 62 -0.43 -3.63 8.35
CA TYR A 62 0.69 -2.83 7.87
C TYR A 62 1.84 -2.88 8.88
N SER A 63 3.05 -3.16 8.40
CA SER A 63 4.26 -3.27 9.22
C SER A 63 5.39 -2.44 8.63
N ASP A 64 5.96 -1.58 9.46
CA ASP A 64 7.12 -0.74 9.18
C ASP A 64 8.12 -0.86 10.34
N PRO A 65 8.97 -1.91 10.34
CA PRO A 65 9.93 -2.17 11.42
C PRO A 65 10.89 -1.02 11.69
N GLU A 66 11.33 -0.31 10.63
CA GLU A 66 12.22 0.86 10.73
C GLU A 66 11.64 1.94 11.65
N ARG A 67 10.31 2.06 11.68
CA ARG A 67 9.58 3.07 12.47
C ARG A 67 8.84 2.48 13.66
N GLN A 68 9.08 1.21 13.97
CA GLN A 68 8.40 0.48 15.05
C GLN A 68 6.87 0.60 14.93
N LEU A 69 6.33 0.51 13.70
CA LEU A 69 4.89 0.56 13.45
C LEU A 69 4.35 -0.82 13.08
N LEU A 70 3.29 -1.21 13.78
CA LEU A 70 2.42 -2.31 13.43
C LEU A 70 0.97 -1.84 13.53
N ILE A 71 0.24 -1.92 12.43
CA ILE A 71 -1.12 -1.39 12.33
C ILE A 71 -2.03 -2.48 11.79
N TYR A 72 -3.11 -2.78 12.52
CA TYR A 72 -4.28 -3.41 11.94
C TYR A 72 -5.16 -2.33 11.31
N TYR A 73 -5.33 -2.41 9.99
CA TYR A 73 -6.21 -1.54 9.25
C TYR A 73 -7.54 -2.23 8.96
N HIS A 74 -8.63 -1.56 9.27
CA HIS A 74 -9.97 -1.90 8.81
C HIS A 74 -10.49 -0.85 7.82
N PRO A 75 -10.97 -1.22 6.63
CA PRO A 75 -11.35 -0.25 5.60
C PRO A 75 -12.64 0.52 5.89
N ARG A 76 -13.54 -0.07 6.69
CA ARG A 76 -14.82 0.56 7.03
C ARG A 76 -14.71 1.45 8.27
N THR A 77 -15.26 2.65 8.17
CA THR A 77 -15.45 3.60 9.28
C THR A 77 -16.83 3.49 9.91
N ASP A 78 -17.80 2.92 9.20
CA ASP A 78 -19.23 2.85 9.53
C ASP A 78 -19.63 1.55 10.23
N LEU A 79 -18.68 0.88 10.89
CA LEU A 79 -18.98 -0.33 11.64
C LEU A 79 -19.85 -0.01 12.86
N PRO A 80 -20.86 -0.84 13.16
CA PRO A 80 -21.54 -0.82 14.46
C PRO A 80 -20.54 -0.89 15.62
N GLU A 81 -20.83 -0.18 16.71
CA GLU A 81 -19.91 -0.04 17.84
C GLU A 81 -19.57 -1.38 18.51
N ASP A 82 -20.56 -2.27 18.65
CA ASP A 82 -20.40 -3.63 19.14
C ASP A 82 -19.46 -4.47 18.26
N ALA A 83 -19.62 -4.39 16.94
CA ALA A 83 -18.71 -5.05 16.00
C ALA A 83 -17.28 -4.50 16.10
N ARG A 84 -17.14 -3.19 16.31
CA ARG A 84 -15.83 -2.55 16.51
C ARG A 84 -15.16 -3.02 17.80
N LEU A 85 -15.90 -3.12 18.91
CA LEU A 85 -15.38 -3.60 20.19
C LEU A 85 -14.94 -5.06 20.11
N LEU A 86 -15.73 -5.93 19.47
CA LEU A 86 -15.37 -7.33 19.25
C LEU A 86 -14.06 -7.48 18.46
N ILE A 87 -13.87 -6.66 17.42
CA ILE A 87 -12.61 -6.65 16.65
C ILE A 87 -11.44 -6.26 17.55
N LEU A 88 -11.59 -5.21 18.36
CA LEU A 88 -10.53 -4.73 19.26
C LEU A 88 -10.15 -5.76 20.32
N GLU A 89 -11.14 -6.41 20.93
CA GLU A 89 -10.95 -7.47 21.92
C GLU A 89 -10.18 -8.65 21.31
N LYS A 90 -10.66 -9.18 20.20
CA LYS A 90 -10.02 -10.32 19.52
C LYS A 90 -8.60 -10.02 19.07
N LEU A 91 -8.34 -8.81 18.59
CA LEU A 91 -7.00 -8.39 18.18
C LEU A 91 -6.06 -8.30 19.37
N ARG A 92 -6.53 -7.77 20.50
CA ARG A 92 -5.74 -7.69 21.73
C ARG A 92 -5.34 -9.09 22.21
N GLU A 93 -6.30 -9.99 22.37
CA GLU A 93 -6.03 -11.37 22.78
C GLU A 93 -5.02 -12.04 21.84
N THR A 94 -5.23 -11.92 20.53
CA THR A 94 -4.33 -12.50 19.52
C THR A 94 -2.92 -11.94 19.65
N TYR A 95 -2.80 -10.63 19.87
CA TYR A 95 -1.51 -9.95 19.98
C TYR A 95 -0.77 -10.36 21.26
N GLU A 96 -1.45 -10.37 22.41
CA GLU A 96 -0.89 -10.82 23.70
C GLU A 96 -0.42 -12.28 23.63
N HIS A 97 -1.20 -13.15 22.98
CA HIS A 97 -0.79 -14.54 22.76
C HIS A 97 0.49 -14.66 21.92
N VAL A 98 0.63 -13.84 20.88
CA VAL A 98 1.84 -13.83 20.03
C VAL A 98 3.05 -13.30 20.79
N GLU A 99 2.89 -12.24 21.59
CA GLU A 99 3.96 -11.71 22.43
C GLU A 99 4.46 -12.76 23.42
N MET A 100 3.55 -13.38 24.18
CA MET A 100 3.91 -14.41 25.18
C MET A 100 4.63 -15.60 24.54
N GLN A 101 4.21 -16.05 23.35
CA GLN A 101 4.90 -17.12 22.63
C GLN A 101 6.33 -16.74 22.21
N ARG A 102 6.54 -15.49 21.78
CA ARG A 102 7.88 -14.99 21.41
C ARG A 102 8.79 -14.86 22.62
N GLU A 103 8.26 -14.41 23.77
CA GLU A 103 9.01 -14.33 25.03
C GLU A 103 9.50 -15.71 25.47
N MET A 104 8.60 -16.71 25.49
CA MET A 104 8.95 -18.09 25.81
C MET A 104 10.06 -18.64 24.91
N GLN A 105 9.94 -18.46 23.59
CA GLN A 105 10.96 -18.89 22.62
C GLN A 105 12.31 -18.18 22.85
N THR A 106 12.26 -16.90 23.19
CA THR A 106 13.46 -16.10 23.47
C THR A 106 14.17 -16.58 24.74
N GLU A 107 13.41 -16.92 25.79
CA GLU A 107 13.98 -17.48 27.02
C GLU A 107 14.62 -18.85 26.80
N GLU A 108 13.99 -19.73 26.03
CA GLU A 108 14.55 -21.04 25.66
C GLU A 108 15.87 -20.89 24.88
N GLN A 109 15.95 -19.95 23.92
CA GLN A 109 17.16 -19.68 23.15
C GLN A 109 18.28 -19.06 24.00
N LYS A 110 17.93 -18.17 24.94
CA LYS A 110 18.90 -17.61 25.92
C LYS A 110 19.48 -18.71 26.81
N GLN A 111 18.66 -19.65 27.28
CA GLN A 111 19.12 -20.80 28.06
C GLN A 111 20.07 -21.70 27.26
N GLN A 112 19.89 -21.77 25.94
CA GLN A 112 20.75 -22.51 25.01
C GLN A 112 22.02 -21.73 24.59
N LYS A 113 22.33 -20.57 25.21
CA LYS A 113 23.49 -19.71 24.89
C LYS A 113 23.59 -19.33 23.41
N GLN A 114 22.46 -19.21 22.70
CA GLN A 114 22.44 -18.64 21.35
C GLN A 114 22.32 -17.11 21.44
N GLU A 115 22.96 -16.40 20.52
CA GLU A 115 22.73 -14.95 20.35
C GLU A 115 21.29 -14.73 19.90
N VAL A 116 20.49 -14.06 20.74
CA VAL A 116 19.10 -13.72 20.42
C VAL A 116 19.01 -12.26 20.03
N ALA A 117 18.54 -11.98 18.81
CA ALA A 117 18.20 -10.62 18.40
C ALA A 117 17.01 -10.11 19.22
N THR A 118 17.19 -8.97 19.90
CA THR A 118 16.14 -8.29 20.69
C THR A 118 15.23 -7.47 19.77
N ASP A 119 14.50 -8.13 18.88
CA ASP A 119 13.52 -7.45 18.02
C ASP A 119 12.15 -7.48 18.71
N GLU A 120 11.95 -6.51 19.62
CA GLU A 120 10.69 -6.32 20.35
C GLU A 120 9.53 -6.15 19.36
N LEU A 121 8.37 -6.76 19.66
CA LEU A 121 7.19 -6.58 18.82
C LEU A 121 6.63 -5.17 19.06
N PRO A 122 6.53 -4.31 18.03
CA PRO A 122 5.97 -2.98 18.21
C PRO A 122 4.47 -3.05 18.52
N PRO A 123 3.95 -2.14 19.37
CA PRO A 123 2.57 -2.18 19.82
C PRO A 123 1.59 -2.09 18.64
N LEU A 124 0.58 -2.97 18.67
CA LEU A 124 -0.44 -3.01 17.63
C LEU A 124 -1.40 -1.81 17.74
N GLN A 125 -1.37 -0.96 16.71
CA GLN A 125 -2.36 0.10 16.54
C GLN A 125 -3.53 -0.38 15.70
N VAL A 126 -4.76 -0.03 16.08
CA VAL A 126 -5.97 -0.41 15.32
C VAL A 126 -6.59 0.84 14.71
N VAL A 127 -6.69 0.85 13.40
CA VAL A 127 -7.11 2.01 12.60
C VAL A 127 -8.29 1.65 11.71
N PHE A 128 -9.26 2.56 11.60
CA PHE A 128 -10.45 2.38 10.80
C PHE A 128 -10.56 3.50 9.75
N GLY A 129 -10.63 3.11 8.48
CA GLY A 129 -10.70 4.03 7.35
C GLY A 129 -9.34 4.53 6.87
N HIS A 130 -9.27 4.82 5.57
CA HIS A 130 -8.04 5.20 4.88
C HIS A 130 -7.43 6.51 5.40
N GLU A 131 -8.28 7.50 5.72
CA GLU A 131 -7.81 8.80 6.22
C GLU A 131 -7.01 8.68 7.52
N GLN A 132 -7.54 7.91 8.49
CA GLN A 132 -6.85 7.68 9.75
C GLN A 132 -5.55 6.90 9.54
N LEU A 133 -5.52 5.95 8.62
CA LEU A 133 -4.31 5.20 8.26
C LEU A 133 -3.23 6.13 7.73
N VAL A 134 -3.59 7.01 6.80
CA VAL A 134 -2.67 8.01 6.22
C VAL A 134 -2.14 8.95 7.29
N LEU A 135 -2.98 9.38 8.25
CA LEU A 135 -2.55 10.24 9.35
C LEU A 135 -1.51 9.56 10.24
N VAL A 136 -1.75 8.32 10.66
CA VAL A 136 -0.83 7.55 11.51
C VAL A 136 0.48 7.27 10.80
N ILE A 137 0.46 6.90 9.51
CA ILE A 137 1.70 6.67 8.76
C ILE A 137 2.47 7.99 8.60
N ASN A 138 1.81 9.08 8.19
CA ASN A 138 2.48 10.35 7.92
C ASN A 138 3.04 11.04 9.16
N SER A 139 2.55 10.72 10.37
CA SER A 139 3.13 11.24 11.62
C SER A 139 4.53 10.69 11.87
N MET A 140 4.84 9.51 11.34
CA MET A 140 6.17 8.88 11.42
C MET A 140 7.06 9.19 10.22
N LEU A 141 6.55 9.85 9.18
CA LEU A 141 7.31 10.21 7.97
C LEU A 141 7.76 11.67 8.00
N SER A 142 9.03 11.89 7.61
CA SER A 142 9.49 13.23 7.28
C SER A 142 8.74 13.78 6.04
N PRO A 143 8.67 15.11 5.85
CA PRO A 143 7.97 15.69 4.72
C PRO A 143 8.41 15.15 3.35
N GLU A 144 9.68 14.81 3.16
CA GLU A 144 10.21 14.27 1.90
C GLU A 144 9.81 12.82 1.62
N GLU A 145 9.53 12.06 2.66
CA GLU A 145 9.16 10.64 2.59
C GLU A 145 7.67 10.43 2.34
N ARG A 146 6.84 11.45 2.61
CA ARG A 146 5.39 11.41 2.39
C ARG A 146 5.06 11.16 0.92
N LEU A 147 3.83 10.74 0.67
CA LEU A 147 3.31 10.55 -0.68
C LEU A 147 3.39 11.86 -1.49
N GLY A 148 4.08 11.78 -2.62
CA GLY A 148 3.98 12.72 -3.73
C GLY A 148 3.28 12.05 -4.91
N LYS A 149 2.62 12.86 -5.73
CA LYS A 149 2.03 12.45 -7.01
C LYS A 149 2.30 13.52 -8.07
N ILE A 150 2.49 13.10 -9.32
CA ILE A 150 2.51 13.97 -10.50
C ILE A 150 1.67 13.34 -11.61
N ALA A 151 0.92 14.16 -12.32
CA ALA A 151 0.16 13.74 -13.49
C ALA A 151 0.95 14.03 -14.76
N LEU A 152 1.08 13.03 -15.62
CA LEU A 152 1.46 13.20 -17.02
C LEU A 152 0.22 12.93 -17.85
N SER A 153 -0.21 13.86 -18.69
CA SER A 153 -1.40 13.65 -19.53
C SER A 153 -1.15 13.87 -21.01
N THR A 154 -1.99 13.24 -21.83
CA THR A 154 -2.08 13.47 -23.26
C THR A 154 -3.54 13.49 -23.69
N GLN A 155 -3.87 14.34 -24.67
CA GLN A 155 -5.21 14.44 -25.26
C GLN A 155 -5.37 13.55 -26.50
N SER A 156 -4.34 12.76 -26.84
CA SER A 156 -4.44 11.87 -28.00
C SER A 156 -5.61 10.90 -27.82
N ARG A 157 -6.41 10.73 -28.87
CA ARG A 157 -7.47 9.71 -28.97
C ARG A 157 -6.97 8.43 -29.64
N ASN A 158 -5.72 8.40 -30.08
CA ASN A 158 -5.11 7.24 -30.71
C ASN A 158 -4.62 6.26 -29.64
N GLU A 159 -5.17 5.04 -29.64
CA GLU A 159 -4.85 4.00 -28.67
C GLU A 159 -3.37 3.59 -28.70
N ALA A 160 -2.74 3.58 -29.88
CA ALA A 160 -1.31 3.28 -30.01
C ALA A 160 -0.45 4.37 -29.35
N GLU A 161 -0.83 5.64 -29.51
CA GLU A 161 -0.13 6.77 -28.87
C GLU A 161 -0.32 6.74 -27.34
N ARG A 162 -1.54 6.45 -26.86
CA ARG A 162 -1.80 6.24 -25.42
C ARG A 162 -0.96 5.09 -24.85
N GLY A 163 -0.89 3.96 -25.58
CA GLY A 163 -0.08 2.81 -25.20
C GLY A 163 1.42 3.10 -25.15
N GLN A 164 1.94 3.87 -26.11
CA GLN A 164 3.32 4.35 -26.10
C GLN A 164 3.58 5.32 -24.94
N PHE A 165 2.69 6.29 -24.73
CA PHE A 165 2.77 7.24 -23.63
C PHE A 165 2.82 6.53 -22.27
N HIS A 166 1.92 5.57 -22.05
CA HIS A 166 1.92 4.73 -20.86
C HIS A 166 3.23 3.95 -20.69
N THR A 167 3.74 3.35 -21.76
CA THR A 167 4.98 2.57 -21.72
C THR A 167 6.17 3.43 -21.33
N ILE A 168 6.27 4.65 -21.87
CA ILE A 168 7.32 5.62 -21.53
C ILE A 168 7.21 6.04 -20.06
N ALA A 169 6.02 6.46 -19.61
CA ALA A 169 5.78 6.87 -18.24
C ALA A 169 6.06 5.74 -17.23
N ARG A 170 5.68 4.49 -17.55
CA ARG A 170 5.95 3.31 -16.72
C ARG A 170 7.43 3.00 -16.61
N LYS A 171 8.18 3.14 -17.71
CA LYS A 171 9.63 2.96 -17.70
C LYS A 171 10.30 3.99 -16.79
N LEU A 172 9.95 5.27 -16.95
CA LEU A 172 10.44 6.36 -16.10
C LEU A 172 10.13 6.11 -14.61
N ALA A 173 8.90 5.70 -14.29
CA ALA A 173 8.50 5.37 -12.93
C ALA A 173 9.33 4.22 -12.35
N THR A 174 9.57 3.17 -13.14
CA THR A 174 10.36 2.01 -12.71
C THR A 174 11.80 2.40 -12.39
N GLU A 175 12.44 3.21 -13.23
CA GLU A 175 13.81 3.69 -13.03
C GLU A 175 13.94 4.52 -11.75
N MET A 176 12.91 5.30 -11.41
CA MET A 176 12.85 6.10 -10.19
C MET A 176 12.33 5.33 -8.96
N GLY A 177 11.89 4.09 -9.15
CA GLY A 177 11.18 3.30 -8.14
C GLY A 177 9.96 4.05 -7.60
N CYS A 178 9.09 4.47 -8.50
CA CYS A 178 7.78 5.07 -8.28
C CYS A 178 6.69 4.12 -8.83
N GLY A 179 5.50 4.20 -8.24
CA GLY A 179 4.31 3.53 -8.74
C GLY A 179 3.62 4.31 -9.87
N VAL A 180 2.75 3.60 -10.59
CA VAL A 180 1.99 4.14 -11.73
C VAL A 180 0.52 3.81 -11.54
N GLU A 181 -0.34 4.80 -11.79
CA GLU A 181 -1.79 4.66 -11.82
C GLU A 181 -2.31 5.34 -13.11
N ILE A 182 -3.31 4.74 -13.76
CA ILE A 182 -3.84 5.23 -15.04
C ILE A 182 -5.27 5.69 -14.83
N GLU A 183 -5.60 6.83 -15.41
CA GLU A 183 -6.98 7.27 -15.65
C GLU A 183 -7.17 7.45 -17.15
N ASP A 184 -7.92 6.52 -17.74
CA ASP A 184 -8.21 6.50 -19.17
C ASP A 184 -9.59 7.11 -19.43
N MET A 185 -9.62 8.40 -19.75
CA MET A 185 -10.83 9.11 -20.12
C MET A 185 -10.89 9.30 -21.65
N PRO A 186 -12.09 9.44 -22.24
CA PRO A 186 -12.22 9.60 -23.70
C PRO A 186 -11.41 10.77 -24.26
N ASP A 187 -11.36 11.89 -23.55
CA ASP A 187 -10.72 13.14 -24.01
C ASP A 187 -9.35 13.41 -23.38
N GLU A 188 -9.00 12.67 -22.33
CA GLU A 188 -7.73 12.86 -21.62
C GLU A 188 -7.23 11.53 -21.08
N TYR A 189 -5.97 11.21 -21.37
CA TYR A 189 -5.30 10.03 -20.84
C TYR A 189 -4.26 10.48 -19.82
N ILE A 190 -4.47 10.15 -18.55
CA ILE A 190 -3.60 10.57 -17.44
C ILE A 190 -2.84 9.36 -16.91
N VAL A 191 -1.52 9.51 -16.81
CA VAL A 191 -0.63 8.59 -16.10
C VAL A 191 -0.11 9.29 -14.85
N TRP A 192 -0.61 8.86 -13.71
CA TRP A 192 -0.16 9.30 -12.39
C TRP A 192 1.09 8.54 -11.99
N LEU A 193 2.16 9.28 -11.69
CA LEU A 193 3.35 8.73 -11.04
C LEU A 193 3.31 9.08 -9.56
N TYR A 194 3.51 8.10 -8.69
CA TYR A 194 3.42 8.30 -7.24
C TYR A 194 4.57 7.63 -6.49
N GLY A 195 4.99 8.22 -5.38
CA GLY A 195 6.15 7.76 -4.63
C GLY A 195 6.48 8.71 -3.48
N SER A 196 7.72 8.71 -3.01
CA SER A 196 8.17 9.71 -2.05
C SER A 196 8.17 11.10 -2.71
N ARG A 197 7.83 12.14 -1.94
CA ARG A 197 7.95 13.53 -2.43
C ARG A 197 9.36 13.85 -2.92
N ARG A 198 10.40 13.30 -2.29
CA ARG A 198 11.78 13.42 -2.78
C ARG A 198 11.95 12.92 -4.21
N LYS A 199 11.46 11.70 -4.50
CA LYS A 199 11.57 11.07 -5.82
C LYS A 199 10.71 11.79 -6.86
N ILE A 200 9.47 12.11 -6.51
CA ILE A 200 8.55 12.84 -7.40
C ILE A 200 9.09 14.24 -7.71
N GLY A 201 9.63 14.94 -6.72
CA GLY A 201 10.28 16.23 -6.92
C GLY A 201 11.52 16.16 -7.81
N ALA A 202 12.30 15.09 -7.74
CA ALA A 202 13.42 14.86 -8.66
C ALA A 202 12.94 14.66 -10.10
N LEU A 203 11.94 13.79 -10.29
CA LEU A 203 11.34 13.52 -11.60
C LEU A 203 10.71 14.79 -12.21
N MET A 204 10.05 15.64 -11.41
CA MET A 204 9.50 16.90 -11.88
C MET A 204 10.57 17.86 -12.42
N ARG A 205 11.75 17.90 -11.77
CA ARG A 205 12.88 18.73 -12.24
C ARG A 205 13.46 18.22 -13.56
N GLU A 206 13.52 16.90 -13.75
CA GLU A 206 14.00 16.32 -15.02
C GLU A 206 13.04 16.54 -16.18
N LEU A 207 11.74 16.53 -15.91
CA LEU A 207 10.70 16.74 -16.93
C LEU A 207 10.46 18.21 -17.29
N THR A 208 10.96 19.16 -16.49
CA THR A 208 10.83 20.60 -16.78
C THR A 208 12.02 21.04 -17.62
N PRO A 209 11.83 21.45 -18.90
CA PRO A 209 12.95 21.92 -19.72
C PRO A 209 13.38 23.30 -19.23
N GLY A 210 14.60 23.40 -18.67
CA GLY A 210 15.28 24.66 -18.37
C GLY A 210 15.07 25.20 -16.95
N GLY A 211 16.11 25.10 -16.13
CA GLY A 211 16.58 26.28 -15.41
C GLY A 211 17.46 27.12 -16.32
#